data_AF-A0A1Q9CLF7-F1
#
_entry.id   AF-A0A1Q9CLF7-F1
#
_cell.length_a   1.000
_cell.length_b   1.000
_cell.length_c   1.000
_cell.angle_alpha   90.00
_cell.angle_beta   90.00
_cell.angle_gamma   90.00
#
_symmetry.space_group_name_H-M   'P 1'
#
loop_
_entity.id
_entity.type
_entity.pdbx_description
1 polymer ?
#
loop_
_entity_poly.entity_id
_entity_poly.type
_entity_poly.pdbx_seq_one_letter_code
_entity_poly.pdbx_strand_id
1 'polypeptide(L)'
;MEKPAPLLDNPSVALCVISMAMDFFLFFVSSLGVIFASLLRQSCDIPLWWFLALVGLVASVSAVLYAKMAWTEHGSDRTWTIHGFLAFVVFLVQGGTMVWGGYLCWLALASSECAVDVLNFTLVCTGLLALIEVIGFFSVYFVFIPSFMMQLRDAAKFT
;
A
#
# COMPACT_ATOMS: atom_id res chain seq x y z
N MET A 1 -7.85 -31.66 -13.67
CA MET A 1 -8.85 -30.65 -13.27
C MET A 1 -8.25 -29.92 -12.08
N GLU A 2 -7.80 -28.68 -12.28
CA GLU A 2 -7.38 -27.83 -11.16
C GLU A 2 -8.56 -27.72 -10.19
N LYS A 3 -8.37 -28.20 -8.96
CA LYS A 3 -9.37 -27.95 -7.93
C LYS A 3 -9.40 -26.43 -7.71
N PRO A 4 -10.60 -25.84 -7.61
CA PRO A 4 -10.71 -24.46 -7.17
C PRO A 4 -9.96 -24.35 -5.83
N ALA A 5 -9.02 -23.40 -5.73
CA ALA A 5 -8.23 -23.25 -4.52
C ALA A 5 -9.19 -23.15 -3.31
N PRO A 6 -8.91 -23.80 -2.17
CA PRO A 6 -9.75 -23.73 -0.95
C PRO A 6 -9.89 -22.30 -0.37
N LEU A 7 -9.29 -21.32 -1.05
CA LEU A 7 -9.39 -19.89 -0.84
C LEU A 7 -10.69 -19.27 -1.41
N LEU A 8 -11.66 -20.03 -1.94
CA LEU A 8 -12.89 -19.46 -2.53
C LEU A 8 -13.83 -18.78 -1.53
N ASP A 9 -13.80 -19.16 -0.25
CA ASP A 9 -14.46 -18.43 0.84
C ASP A 9 -13.44 -17.55 1.61
N ASN A 10 -12.61 -16.80 0.89
CA ASN A 10 -11.51 -16.07 1.51
C ASN A 10 -11.99 -14.79 2.22
N PRO A 11 -11.69 -14.60 3.51
CA PRO A 11 -11.71 -13.26 4.11
C PRO A 11 -10.74 -12.28 3.40
N SER A 12 -9.85 -12.76 2.52
CA SER A 12 -8.91 -11.94 1.76
C SER A 12 -9.55 -11.00 0.73
N VAL A 13 -10.74 -11.32 0.17
CA VAL A 13 -11.39 -10.43 -0.82
C VAL A 13 -11.85 -9.13 -0.15
N ALA A 14 -12.50 -9.23 1.02
CA ALA A 14 -12.91 -8.06 1.80
C ALA A 14 -11.71 -7.20 2.20
N LEU A 15 -10.60 -7.83 2.60
CA LEU A 15 -9.35 -7.13 2.89
C LEU A 15 -8.77 -6.45 1.65
N CYS A 16 -8.78 -7.11 0.49
CA CYS A 16 -8.33 -6.50 -0.77
C CYS A 16 -9.18 -5.28 -1.13
N VAL A 17 -10.50 -5.33 -0.93
CA VAL A 17 -11.40 -4.19 -1.16
C VAL A 17 -11.12 -3.04 -0.19
N ILE A 18 -10.88 -3.33 1.09
CA ILE A 18 -10.52 -2.32 2.09
C ILE A 18 -9.18 -1.67 1.75
N SER A 19 -8.15 -2.47 1.44
CA SER A 19 -6.83 -1.98 1.03
C SER A 19 -6.92 -1.12 -0.23
N MET A 20 -7.67 -1.58 -1.24
CA MET A 20 -7.94 -0.81 -2.46
C MET A 20 -8.59 0.54 -2.14
N ALA A 21 -9.62 0.57 -1.29
CA ALA A 21 -10.30 1.81 -0.91
C ALA A 21 -9.37 2.78 -0.17
N MET A 22 -8.51 2.27 0.71
CA MET A 22 -7.50 3.05 1.41
C MET A 22 -6.44 3.63 0.47
N ASP A 23 -5.95 2.83 -0.48
CA ASP A 23 -5.00 3.29 -1.49
C ASP A 23 -5.62 4.35 -2.41
N PHE A 24 -6.90 4.21 -2.78
CA PHE A 24 -7.62 5.25 -3.52
C PHE A 24 -7.72 6.56 -2.72
N PHE A 25 -8.01 6.47 -1.42
CA PHE A 25 -8.05 7.63 -0.56
C PHE A 25 -6.67 8.30 -0.43
N LEU A 26 -5.61 7.49 -0.25
CA LEU A 26 -4.23 7.98 -0.20
C LEU A 26 -3.81 8.65 -1.52
N PHE A 27 -4.19 8.08 -2.67
CA PHE A 27 -3.99 8.68 -3.99
C PHE A 27 -4.68 10.03 -4.12
N PHE A 28 -5.92 10.15 -3.63
CA PHE A 28 -6.65 11.41 -3.68
C PHE A 28 -6.00 12.50 -2.82
N VAL A 29 -5.64 12.17 -1.57
CA VAL A 29 -4.99 13.12 -0.65
C VAL A 29 -3.63 13.56 -1.17
N SER A 30 -2.82 12.62 -1.67
CA SER A 30 -1.51 12.96 -2.25
C SER A 30 -1.62 13.80 -3.51
N SER A 31 -2.58 13.52 -4.40
CA SER A 31 -2.84 14.33 -5.60
C SER A 31 -3.25 15.76 -5.26
N LEU A 32 -4.13 15.94 -4.26
CA LEU A 32 -4.45 17.28 -3.74
C LEU A 32 -3.19 17.96 -3.20
N GLY A 33 -2.39 17.26 -2.41
CA GLY A 33 -1.12 17.77 -1.89
C GLY A 33 -0.17 18.25 -3.00
N VAL A 34 -0.02 17.47 -4.09
CA VAL A 34 0.77 17.85 -5.27
C VAL A 34 0.24 19.12 -5.92
N ILE A 35 -1.08 19.24 -6.10
CA ILE A 35 -1.70 20.43 -6.69
C ILE A 35 -1.44 21.65 -5.81
N PHE A 36 -1.66 21.54 -4.50
CA PHE A 36 -1.38 22.62 -3.54
C PHE A 36 0.10 23.00 -3.54
N ALA A 37 1.00 22.02 -3.53
CA ALA A 37 2.45 22.25 -3.56
C ALA A 37 2.92 22.89 -4.88
N SER A 38 2.20 22.68 -5.98
CA SER A 38 2.50 23.29 -7.27
C SER A 38 2.00 24.73 -7.37
N LEU A 39 0.88 25.05 -6.71
CA LEU A 39 0.26 26.38 -6.71
C LEU A 39 0.92 27.32 -5.69
N LEU A 40 1.24 26.80 -4.51
CA LEU A 40 1.95 27.50 -3.46
C LEU A 40 3.44 27.36 -3.74
N ARG A 41 4.09 28.39 -4.28
CA ARG A 41 5.56 28.41 -4.45
C ARG A 41 6.22 27.97 -3.14
N GLN A 42 6.76 26.76 -3.12
CA GLN A 42 7.42 26.24 -1.93
C GLN A 42 8.72 27.03 -1.73
N SER A 43 8.81 27.73 -0.59
CA SER A 43 10.04 28.36 -0.11
C SER A 43 10.97 27.38 0.60
N CYS A 44 10.64 26.10 0.61
CA CYS A 44 11.27 25.07 1.40
C CYS A 44 12.12 24.17 0.49
N ASP A 45 13.42 24.03 0.81
CA ASP A 45 14.35 23.14 0.08
C ASP A 45 14.07 21.65 0.28
N ILE A 46 13.10 21.29 1.13
CA ILE A 46 12.72 19.90 1.39
C ILE A 46 11.81 19.40 0.26
N PRO A 47 12.09 18.23 -0.33
CA PRO A 47 11.39 17.73 -1.52
C PRO A 47 10.00 17.14 -1.22
N LEU A 48 9.14 17.88 -0.53
CA LEU A 48 7.78 17.44 -0.14
C LEU A 48 6.89 17.15 -1.36
N TRP A 49 7.07 17.92 -2.44
CA TRP A 49 6.35 17.67 -3.71
C TRP A 49 6.66 16.27 -4.27
N TRP A 50 7.94 15.90 -4.31
CA TRP A 50 8.38 14.60 -4.84
C TRP A 50 7.87 13.44 -4.00
N PHE A 51 7.85 13.62 -2.67
CA PHE A 51 7.24 12.65 -1.77
C PHE A 51 5.76 12.43 -2.09
N LEU A 52 4.96 13.50 -2.18
CA LEU A 52 3.53 13.40 -2.47
C LEU A 52 3.27 12.76 -3.85
N ALA A 53 4.08 13.09 -4.87
CA ALA A 53 4.00 12.47 -6.19
C ALA A 53 4.31 10.96 -6.14
N LEU A 54 5.36 10.56 -5.39
CA LEU A 54 5.70 9.15 -5.22
C LEU A 54 4.60 8.39 -4.47
N VAL A 55 4.05 8.97 -3.40
CA VAL A 55 2.92 8.38 -2.66
C VAL A 55 1.74 8.13 -3.58
N GLY A 56 1.37 9.10 -4.43
CA GLY A 56 0.31 8.93 -5.41
C GLY A 56 0.60 7.78 -6.39
N LEU A 57 1.83 7.69 -6.90
CA LEU A 57 2.23 6.60 -7.78
C LEU A 57 2.11 5.23 -7.09
N VAL A 58 2.69 5.08 -5.89
CA VAL A 58 2.67 3.82 -5.14
C VAL A 58 1.24 3.42 -4.78
N ALA A 59 0.42 4.37 -4.32
CA ALA A 59 -0.99 4.14 -4.01
C ALA A 59 -1.78 3.71 -5.25
N SER A 60 -1.54 4.32 -6.41
CA SER A 60 -2.24 3.93 -7.66
C SER A 60 -1.88 2.51 -8.11
N VAL A 61 -0.60 2.13 -8.02
CA VAL A 61 -0.13 0.77 -8.36
C VAL A 61 -0.72 -0.25 -7.39
N SER A 62 -0.70 0.08 -6.09
CA SER A 62 -1.27 -0.76 -5.04
C SER A 62 -2.78 -0.97 -5.22
N ALA A 63 -3.54 0.10 -5.46
CA ALA A 63 -4.98 0.02 -5.70
C ALA A 63 -5.31 -0.89 -6.90
N VAL A 64 -4.58 -0.75 -8.01
CA VAL A 64 -4.78 -1.61 -9.20
C VAL A 64 -4.47 -3.08 -8.89
N LEU A 65 -3.42 -3.34 -8.10
CA LEU A 65 -3.06 -4.70 -7.71
C LEU A 65 -4.13 -5.33 -6.81
N TYR A 66 -4.59 -4.62 -5.79
CA TYR A 66 -5.66 -5.09 -4.91
C TYR A 66 -7.00 -5.25 -5.64
N ALA A 67 -7.30 -4.37 -6.59
CA ALA A 67 -8.48 -4.51 -7.45
C ALA A 67 -8.41 -5.81 -8.28
N LYS A 68 -7.25 -6.10 -8.90
CA LYS A 68 -7.03 -7.37 -9.60
C LYS A 68 -7.22 -8.56 -8.67
N MET A 69 -6.59 -8.55 -7.49
CA MET A 69 -6.73 -9.65 -6.53
C MET A 69 -8.18 -9.86 -6.08
N ALA A 70 -8.94 -8.79 -5.84
CA ALA A 70 -10.36 -8.87 -5.48
C ALA A 70 -11.22 -9.50 -6.59
N TRP A 71 -10.90 -9.27 -7.86
CA TRP A 71 -11.62 -9.86 -9.00
C TRP A 71 -11.11 -11.25 -9.43
N THR A 72 -10.04 -11.77 -8.84
CA THR A 72 -9.45 -13.07 -9.22
C THR A 72 -10.13 -14.24 -8.48
N GLU A 73 -11.45 -14.22 -8.32
CA GLU A 73 -12.25 -15.23 -7.58
C GLU A 73 -11.99 -16.68 -8.03
N HIS A 74 -11.47 -16.89 -9.25
CA HIS A 74 -11.27 -18.22 -9.87
C HIS A 74 -9.85 -18.43 -10.44
N GLY A 75 -8.82 -17.85 -9.82
CA GLY A 75 -7.42 -18.01 -10.23
C GLY A 75 -6.77 -19.32 -9.75
N SER A 76 -5.84 -19.87 -10.53
CA SER A 76 -4.98 -20.98 -10.09
C SER A 76 -4.07 -20.59 -8.92
N ASP A 77 -3.61 -21.57 -8.12
CA ASP A 77 -2.71 -21.34 -6.97
C ASP A 77 -1.43 -20.57 -7.37
N ARG A 78 -0.91 -20.85 -8.58
CA ARG A 78 0.23 -20.13 -9.15
C ARG A 78 -0.07 -18.65 -9.36
N THR A 79 -1.28 -18.33 -9.84
CA THR A 79 -1.72 -16.95 -10.07
C THR A 79 -1.82 -16.21 -8.73
N TRP A 80 -2.42 -16.82 -7.72
CA TRP A 80 -2.51 -16.24 -6.38
C TRP A 80 -1.14 -16.01 -5.73
N THR A 81 -0.21 -16.96 -5.90
CA THR A 81 1.17 -16.82 -5.39
C THR A 81 1.90 -15.62 -6.01
N ILE A 82 1.76 -15.43 -7.33
CA ILE A 82 2.37 -14.28 -8.03
C ILE A 82 1.78 -12.97 -7.52
N HIS A 83 0.46 -12.89 -7.39
CA HIS A 83 -0.19 -11.68 -6.89
C HIS A 83 0.19 -11.39 -5.43
N GLY A 84 0.23 -12.41 -4.57
CA GLY A 84 0.69 -12.27 -3.19
C GLY A 84 2.14 -11.79 -3.09
N PHE A 85 3.04 -12.31 -3.93
CA PHE A 85 4.42 -11.84 -3.99
C PHE A 85 4.52 -10.37 -4.44
N LEU A 86 3.77 -9.98 -5.47
CA LEU A 86 3.71 -8.59 -5.92
C LEU A 86 3.15 -7.67 -4.82
N ALA A 87 2.12 -8.11 -4.09
CA ALA A 87 1.53 -7.35 -3.00
C ALA A 87 2.53 -7.16 -1.85
N PHE A 88 3.31 -8.18 -1.54
CA PHE A 88 4.40 -8.09 -0.56
C PHE A 88 5.49 -7.10 -0.99
N VAL A 89 5.87 -7.06 -2.27
CA VAL A 89 6.85 -6.08 -2.78
C VAL A 89 6.31 -4.65 -2.65
N VAL A 90 5.04 -4.43 -3.03
CA VAL A 90 4.40 -3.11 -2.89
C VAL A 90 4.34 -2.69 -1.43
N PHE A 91 4.01 -3.62 -0.53
CA PHE A 91 4.02 -3.40 0.91
C PHE A 91 5.41 -2.94 1.41
N LEU A 92 6.50 -3.59 1.01
CA LEU A 92 7.85 -3.13 1.37
C LEU A 92 8.17 -1.71 0.86
N VAL A 93 7.70 -1.37 -0.35
CA VAL A 93 7.87 -0.03 -0.93
C VAL A 93 7.04 1.00 -0.15
N GLN A 94 5.81 0.67 0.26
CA GLN A 94 4.98 1.52 1.11
C GLN A 94 5.64 1.76 2.46
N GLY A 95 6.18 0.73 3.11
CA GLY A 95 6.92 0.85 4.37
C GLY A 95 8.18 1.73 4.24
N GLY A 96 8.94 1.57 3.16
CA GLY A 96 10.07 2.47 2.87
C GLY A 96 9.63 3.92 2.65
N THR A 97 8.53 4.12 1.93
CA THR A 97 7.94 5.45 1.69
C THR A 97 7.43 6.07 2.99
N MET A 98 6.82 5.29 3.88
CA MET A 98 6.39 5.73 5.21
C MET A 98 7.57 6.25 6.05
N VAL A 99 8.67 5.47 6.13
CA VAL A 99 9.87 5.89 6.87
C VAL A 99 10.46 7.16 6.29
N TRP A 100 10.52 7.27 4.96
CA TRP A 100 11.00 8.47 4.30
C TRP A 100 10.09 9.68 4.56
N GLY A 101 8.76 9.49 4.50
CA GLY A 101 7.78 10.52 4.85
C GLY A 101 7.94 11.02 6.29
N GLY A 102 8.15 10.11 7.24
CA GLY A 102 8.44 10.46 8.64
C GLY A 102 9.70 11.31 8.78
N TYR A 103 10.76 10.97 8.05
CA TYR A 103 11.99 11.75 8.01
C TYR A 103 11.78 13.15 7.41
N LEU A 104 11.04 13.26 6.30
CA LEU A 104 10.74 14.56 5.67
C LEU A 104 9.86 15.44 6.56
N CYS A 105 8.87 14.87 7.24
CA CYS A 105 8.05 15.58 8.22
C CYS A 105 8.89 16.10 9.39
N TRP A 106 9.84 15.30 9.88
CA TRP A 106 10.76 15.73 10.94
C TRP A 106 11.64 16.92 10.50
N LEU A 107 12.22 16.85 9.30
CA LEU A 107 12.99 17.96 8.74
C LEU A 107 12.14 19.22 8.53
N ALA A 108 10.92 19.07 8.03
CA ALA A 108 10.03 20.17 7.73
C ALA A 108 9.48 20.85 8.99
N LEU A 109 9.22 20.09 10.06
CA LEU A 109 8.84 20.64 11.36
C LEU A 109 9.99 21.39 12.04
N ALA A 110 11.24 21.02 11.76
CA ALA A 110 12.43 21.70 12.26
C ALA A 110 12.77 22.98 11.46
N SER A 111 12.14 23.20 10.30
CA SER A 111 12.36 24.36 9.43
C SER A 111 11.22 25.39 9.55
N SER A 112 11.57 26.66 9.75
CA SER A 112 10.60 27.76 9.80
C SER A 112 10.07 28.20 8.43
N GLU A 113 10.64 27.68 7.34
CA GLU A 113 10.41 28.18 5.97
C GLU A 113 9.41 27.33 5.16
N CYS A 114 8.91 26.23 5.73
CA CYS A 114 8.04 25.30 5.02
C CYS A 114 6.56 25.66 5.17
N ALA A 115 5.87 25.69 4.03
CA ALA A 115 4.44 25.99 3.96
C ALA A 115 3.64 24.94 4.75
N VAL A 116 2.89 25.40 5.76
CA VAL A 116 2.14 24.56 6.70
C VAL A 116 1.15 23.63 5.99
N ASP A 117 0.52 24.10 4.90
CA ASP A 117 -0.48 23.31 4.18
C ASP A 117 0.12 22.07 3.51
N VAL A 118 1.28 22.20 2.85
CA VAL A 118 1.92 21.05 2.19
C VAL A 118 2.50 20.07 3.22
N LEU A 119 3.00 20.60 4.33
CA LEU A 119 3.41 19.76 5.46
C LEU A 119 2.23 18.97 6.03
N ASN A 120 1.04 19.57 6.15
CA ASN A 120 -0.16 18.88 6.60
C ASN A 120 -0.53 17.72 5.66
N PHE A 121 -0.51 17.92 4.33
CA PHE A 121 -0.73 16.82 3.38
C PHE A 121 0.31 15.71 3.55
N THR A 122 1.59 16.07 3.71
CA THR A 122 2.69 15.10 3.92
C THR A 122 2.49 14.28 5.20
N LEU A 123 2.09 14.94 6.31
CA LEU A 123 1.77 14.28 7.58
C LEU A 123 0.58 13.33 7.44
N VAL A 124 -0.50 13.77 6.78
CA VAL A 124 -1.69 12.93 6.56
C VAL A 124 -1.34 11.72 5.69
N CYS A 125 -0.62 11.91 4.59
CA CYS A 125 -0.17 10.80 3.74
C CYS A 125 0.73 9.81 4.50
N THR A 126 1.64 10.30 5.32
CA THR A 126 2.53 9.46 6.15
C THR A 126 1.73 8.67 7.19
N GLY A 127 0.75 9.32 7.85
CA GLY A 127 -0.13 8.65 8.81
C GLY A 127 -1.03 7.60 8.15
N LEU A 128 -1.55 7.87 6.96
CA LEU A 128 -2.33 6.91 6.18
C LEU A 128 -1.47 5.71 5.76
N LEU A 129 -0.24 5.94 5.28
CA LEU A 129 0.70 4.86 4.98
C LEU A 129 0.97 3.98 6.21
N ALA A 130 1.17 4.58 7.38
CA ALA A 130 1.35 3.82 8.62
C ALA A 130 0.13 2.96 8.97
N LEU A 131 -1.08 3.47 8.74
CA LEU A 131 -2.31 2.69 8.94
C LEU A 131 -2.43 1.54 7.93
N ILE A 132 -2.11 1.78 6.65
CA ILE A 132 -2.08 0.74 5.60
C ILE A 132 -1.06 -0.34 5.95
N GLU A 133 0.14 0.04 6.41
CA GLU A 133 1.18 -0.87 6.85
C GLU A 133 0.71 -1.78 8.00
N VAL A 134 0.03 -1.21 9.00
CA VAL A 134 -0.52 -1.99 10.12
C VAL A 134 -1.57 -2.98 9.64
N ILE A 135 -2.51 -2.55 8.79
CA ILE A 135 -3.55 -3.42 8.24
C ILE A 135 -2.93 -4.51 7.37
N GLY A 136 -1.96 -4.16 6.53
CA GLY A 136 -1.24 -5.09 5.67
C GLY A 136 -0.43 -6.11 6.47
N PHE A 137 0.25 -5.70 7.54
CA PHE A 137 0.96 -6.60 8.45
C PHE A 137 0.02 -7.64 9.06
N PHE A 138 -1.12 -7.21 9.62
CA PHE A 138 -2.10 -8.13 10.16
C PHE A 138 -2.71 -9.04 9.10
N SER A 139 -2.94 -8.52 7.89
CA SER A 139 -3.44 -9.32 6.76
C SER A 139 -2.43 -10.39 6.34
N VAL A 140 -1.14 -10.05 6.27
CA VAL A 140 -0.08 -11.02 5.95
C VAL A 140 0.02 -12.09 7.03
N TYR A 141 0.03 -11.68 8.30
CA TYR A 141 0.21 -12.59 9.43
C TYR A 141 -0.97 -13.54 9.62
N PHE A 142 -2.21 -13.04 9.58
CA PHE A 142 -3.39 -13.85 9.89
C PHE A 142 -3.98 -14.58 8.68
N VAL A 143 -3.79 -14.05 7.47
CA VAL A 143 -4.44 -14.59 6.25
C VAL A 143 -3.40 -15.24 5.34
N PHE A 144 -2.41 -14.48 4.85
CA PHE A 144 -1.52 -14.99 3.81
C PHE A 144 -0.55 -16.08 4.28
N ILE A 145 0.12 -15.91 5.43
CA ILE A 145 1.09 -16.90 5.93
C ILE A 145 0.41 -18.27 6.21
N PRO A 146 -0.72 -18.34 6.94
CA PRO A 146 -1.40 -19.61 7.17
C PRO A 146 -1.87 -20.28 5.87
N SER A 147 -2.43 -19.50 4.93
CA SER A 147 -2.86 -20.01 3.62
C SER A 147 -1.70 -20.60 2.83
N PHE A 148 -0.56 -19.92 2.79
CA PHE A 148 0.64 -20.39 2.10
C PHE A 148 1.23 -21.66 2.75
N MET A 149 1.27 -21.72 4.08
CA MET A 149 1.75 -22.90 4.81
C MET A 149 0.86 -24.12 4.57
N MET A 150 -0.46 -23.93 4.46
CA MET A 150 -1.39 -25.01 4.10
C MET A 150 -1.14 -25.53 2.67
N GLN A 151 -0.93 -24.63 1.70
CA GLN A 151 -0.61 -25.01 0.32
C GLN A 151 0.71 -25.79 0.22
N LEU A 152 1.77 -25.33 0.90
CA LEU A 152 3.05 -26.04 0.96
C LEU A 152 2.91 -27.43 1.56
N ARG A 153 2.16 -27.56 2.66
CA ARG A 153 1.91 -28.84 3.32
C ARG A 153 1.17 -29.82 2.40
N ASP A 154 0.19 -29.35 1.63
CA ASP A 154 -0.54 -30.20 0.72
C ASP A 154 0.29 -30.59 -0.50
N ALA A 155 1.10 -29.69 -1.05
CA ALA A 155 2.04 -30.01 -2.11
C ALA A 155 3.06 -31.09 -1.67
N ALA A 156 3.57 -31.01 -0.45
CA ALA A 156 4.52 -31.98 0.11
C ALA A 156 3.94 -33.39 0.32
N LYS A 157 2.61 -33.55 0.39
CA LYS A 157 1.96 -34.87 0.50
C LYS A 157 1.89 -35.63 -0.82
N PHE A 158 2.09 -34.94 -1.95
CA PHE A 158 2.02 -35.54 -3.30
C PHE A 158 3.41 -35.83 -3.90
N THR A 159 4.48 -35.58 -3.13
CA THR A 159 5.88 -36.00 -3.40
C THR A 159 6.27 -37.15 -2.49
#